data_AF-A0AAW8KNL0-F1
#
_entry.id   AF-A0AAW8KNL0-F1
#
_cell.length_a   1.000
_cell.length_b   1.000
_cell.length_c   1.000
_cell.angle_alpha   90.00
_cell.angle_beta   90.00
_cell.angle_gamma   90.00
#
_symmetry.space_group_name_H-M   'P 1'
#
loop_
_entity.id
_entity.type
_entity.pdbx_description
1 polymer ?
#
loop_
_entity_poly.entity_id
_entity_poly.type
_entity_poly.pdbx_seq_one_letter_code
_entity_poly.pdbx_strand_id
1 'polypeptide(L)'
;ENEEPKLIRTKVTENEIAEVVSAATGIPVAKMMQGEREKLLNMEEFLHDRVVGQDEAVVAVSNAVRRSRAGLSDPNRPSGSFLFLGPTGVGKTELTKALANFLFDSDDAMIRIDMSEFM
;
A
#
# COMPACT_ATOMS: atom_id res chain seq x y z
N GLU A 1 -54.74 6.16 -4.36
CA GLU A 1 -53.90 5.10 -4.98
C GLU A 1 -52.61 5.01 -4.20
N ASN A 2 -52.13 3.78 -4.00
CA ASN A 2 -51.09 3.40 -3.05
C ASN A 2 -49.72 3.98 -3.43
N GLU A 3 -49.04 4.64 -2.49
CA GLU A 3 -47.59 4.82 -2.56
C GLU A 3 -46.92 3.47 -2.32
N GLU A 4 -46.37 2.87 -3.38
CA GLU A 4 -45.59 1.64 -3.26
C GLU A 4 -44.33 1.89 -2.41
N PRO A 5 -44.08 1.06 -1.39
CA PRO A 5 -42.85 1.15 -0.64
C PRO A 5 -41.70 0.71 -1.55
N LYS A 6 -40.80 1.64 -1.90
CA LYS A 6 -39.52 1.34 -2.57
C LYS A 6 -38.60 0.58 -1.61
N LEU A 7 -38.91 -0.70 -1.41
CA LEU A 7 -38.09 -1.64 -0.67
C LEU A 7 -37.16 -2.33 -1.68
N ILE A 8 -35.87 -2.22 -1.42
CA ILE A 8 -34.76 -2.96 -2.03
C ILE A 8 -34.11 -2.27 -3.24
N ARG A 9 -32.95 -1.68 -2.96
CA ARG A 9 -31.94 -1.34 -3.97
C ARG A 9 -31.39 -2.65 -4.54
N THR A 10 -31.68 -2.95 -5.81
CA THR A 10 -31.36 -4.24 -6.45
C THR A 10 -29.93 -4.35 -6.98
N LYS A 11 -29.06 -3.37 -6.69
CA LYS A 11 -27.69 -3.34 -7.20
C LYS A 11 -26.71 -3.08 -6.06
N VAL A 12 -25.79 -4.01 -5.88
CA VAL A 12 -24.65 -3.86 -4.95
C VAL A 12 -23.59 -3.03 -5.65
N THR A 13 -23.22 -1.92 -5.02
CA THR A 13 -22.13 -1.02 -5.42
C THR A 13 -20.99 -1.11 -4.42
N GLU A 14 -19.87 -0.45 -4.72
CA GLU A 14 -18.70 -0.37 -3.84
C GLU A 14 -19.05 0.17 -2.44
N ASN A 15 -20.06 1.06 -2.35
CA ASN A 15 -20.51 1.63 -1.08
C ASN A 15 -21.17 0.57 -0.18
N GLU A 16 -22.04 -0.29 -0.72
CA GLU A 16 -22.68 -1.35 0.07
C GLU A 16 -21.65 -2.38 0.54
N ILE A 17 -20.63 -2.69 -0.27
CA ILE A 17 -19.52 -3.57 0.15
C ILE A 17 -18.71 -2.90 1.26
N ALA A 18 -18.36 -1.62 1.09
CA ALA A 18 -17.57 -0.88 2.07
C ALA A 18 -18.29 -0.74 3.42
N GLU A 19 -19.62 -0.57 3.44
CA GLU A 19 -20.40 -0.54 4.68
C GLU A 19 -20.33 -1.85 5.47
N VAL A 20 -20.40 -3.00 4.79
CA VAL A 20 -20.28 -4.31 5.43
C VAL A 20 -18.86 -4.53 5.98
N VAL A 21 -17.84 -4.19 5.21
CA VAL A 21 -16.44 -4.29 5.65
C VAL A 21 -16.15 -3.33 6.79
N SER A 22 -16.67 -2.11 6.74
CA SER A 22 -16.58 -1.11 7.79
C SER A 22 -17.23 -1.60 9.10
N ALA A 23 -18.42 -2.20 9.02
CA ALA A 23 -19.09 -2.79 10.19
C ALA A 23 -18.29 -3.96 10.79
N ALA A 24 -17.64 -4.78 9.96
CA ALA A 24 -16.84 -5.91 10.42
C ALA A 24 -15.48 -5.50 11.01
N THR A 25 -14.86 -4.43 10.49
CA THR A 25 -13.50 -4.00 10.85
C THR A 25 -13.45 -2.79 11.78
N GLY A 26 -14.54 -2.04 11.90
CA GLY A 26 -14.61 -0.76 12.62
C GLY A 26 -13.97 0.42 11.89
N ILE A 27 -13.47 0.23 10.66
CA ILE A 27 -12.80 1.28 9.89
C ILE A 27 -13.84 2.07 9.07
N PRO A 28 -13.95 3.41 9.19
CA PRO A 28 -14.96 4.20 8.46
C PRO A 28 -14.84 4.09 6.93
N VAL A 29 -15.99 3.99 6.23
CA VAL A 29 -16.08 3.91 4.75
C VAL A 29 -15.34 5.06 4.05
N ALA A 30 -15.49 6.30 4.55
CA ALA A 30 -14.78 7.46 4.01
C ALA A 30 -13.26 7.32 4.11
N LYS A 31 -12.74 6.74 5.20
CA LYS A 31 -11.31 6.43 5.36
C LYS A 31 -10.85 5.34 4.38
N MET A 32 -11.71 4.38 4.05
CA MET A 32 -11.39 3.32 3.08
C MET A 32 -11.32 3.87 1.65
N MET A 33 -12.29 4.69 1.24
CA MET A 33 -12.39 5.21 -0.14
C MET A 33 -11.43 6.37 -0.44
N GLN A 34 -11.15 7.22 0.54
CA GLN A 34 -10.29 8.40 0.39
C GLN A 34 -8.83 8.10 0.75
N GLY A 35 -8.61 7.11 1.62
CA GLY A 35 -7.32 6.83 2.24
C GLY A 35 -6.26 6.31 1.28
N GLU A 36 -6.56 5.42 0.34
CA GLU A 36 -5.48 4.79 -0.45
C GLU A 36 -4.76 5.79 -1.38
N ARG A 37 -5.52 6.66 -2.06
CA ARG A 37 -4.92 7.65 -2.96
C ARG A 37 -4.10 8.70 -2.20
N GLU A 38 -4.63 9.21 -1.09
CA GLU A 38 -3.93 10.19 -0.26
C GLU A 38 -2.71 9.58 0.45
N LYS A 39 -2.84 8.35 0.96
CA LYS A 39 -1.72 7.57 1.52
C LYS A 39 -0.60 7.41 0.48
N LEU A 40 -0.94 7.13 -0.78
CA LEU A 40 0.05 7.06 -1.87
C LEU A 40 0.68 8.41 -2.23
N LEU A 41 -0.07 9.52 -2.15
CA LEU A 41 0.48 10.86 -2.40
C LEU A 41 1.47 11.30 -1.33
N ASN A 42 1.27 10.87 -0.09
CA ASN A 42 2.16 11.20 1.04
C ASN A 42 3.15 10.06 1.37
N MET A 43 3.33 9.10 0.45
CA MET A 43 4.12 7.89 0.70
C MET A 43 5.56 8.17 1.14
N GLU A 44 6.24 9.16 0.53
CA GLU A 44 7.60 9.51 0.91
C GLU A 44 7.66 10.00 2.36
N GLU A 45 6.70 10.79 2.82
CA GLU A 45 6.62 11.27 4.21
C GLU A 45 6.48 10.09 5.17
N PHE A 46 5.54 9.17 4.90
CA PHE A 46 5.36 7.95 5.72
C PHE A 46 6.62 7.07 5.77
N LEU A 47 7.36 6.97 4.67
CA LEU A 47 8.62 6.21 4.67
C LEU A 47 9.71 6.95 5.46
N HIS A 48 9.75 8.28 5.38
CA HIS A 48 10.71 9.11 6.12
C HIS A 48 10.50 9.14 7.63
N ASP A 49 9.30 8.80 8.13
CA ASP A 49 9.06 8.61 9.56
C ASP A 49 9.98 7.52 10.18
N ARG A 50 10.43 6.56 9.36
CA ARG A 50 11.34 5.47 9.77
C ARG A 50 12.70 5.53 9.11
N VAL A 51 12.78 6.05 7.89
CA VAL A 51 14.00 6.08 7.08
C VAL A 51 14.56 7.50 7.03
N VAL A 52 15.61 7.73 7.79
CA VAL A 52 16.31 9.02 7.82
C VAL A 52 17.26 9.14 6.63
N GLY A 53 17.08 10.20 5.83
CA GLY A 53 17.81 10.40 4.58
C GLY A 53 17.42 9.38 3.51
N GLN A 54 18.36 9.02 2.64
CA GLN A 54 18.12 8.10 1.50
C GLN A 54 17.01 8.60 0.55
N ASP A 55 16.86 9.92 0.41
CA ASP A 55 15.76 10.56 -0.34
C ASP A 55 15.61 10.01 -1.75
N GLU A 56 16.73 9.79 -2.45
CA GLU A 56 16.73 9.21 -3.80
C GLU A 56 16.11 7.80 -3.84
N ALA A 57 16.47 6.94 -2.87
CA ALA A 57 15.94 5.59 -2.79
C ALA A 57 14.45 5.59 -2.43
N VAL A 58 14.05 6.45 -1.48
CA VAL A 58 12.65 6.64 -1.09
C VAL A 58 11.81 7.09 -2.27
N VAL A 59 12.24 8.13 -2.99
CA VAL A 59 11.55 8.64 -4.20
C VAL A 59 11.48 7.58 -5.31
N ALA A 60 12.56 6.82 -5.54
CA ALA A 60 12.57 5.77 -6.55
C ALA A 60 11.55 4.66 -6.24
N VAL A 61 11.47 4.23 -4.98
CA VAL A 61 10.51 3.21 -4.52
C VAL A 61 9.07 3.73 -4.62
N SER A 62 8.80 4.92 -4.09
CA SER A 62 7.46 5.53 -4.12
C SER A 62 6.94 5.69 -5.54
N ASN A 63 7.78 6.13 -6.47
CA ASN A 63 7.40 6.25 -7.88
C ASN A 63 7.04 4.91 -8.53
N ALA A 64 7.77 3.83 -8.26
CA ALA A 64 7.44 2.53 -8.80
C ALA A 64 6.11 2.00 -8.25
N VAL A 65 5.87 2.17 -6.94
CA VAL A 65 4.63 1.75 -6.28
C VAL A 65 3.44 2.52 -6.84
N ARG A 66 3.55 3.84 -6.99
CA ARG A 66 2.51 4.67 -7.62
C ARG A 66 2.20 4.22 -9.05
N ARG A 67 3.23 3.95 -9.87
CA ARG A 67 3.03 3.44 -11.24
C ARG A 67 2.28 2.11 -11.23
N SER A 68 2.64 1.20 -10.33
CA SER A 68 1.96 -0.10 -10.20
C SER A 68 0.50 0.06 -9.77
N ARG A 69 0.21 0.94 -8.80
CA ARG A 69 -1.15 1.18 -8.29
C ARG A 69 -2.03 1.93 -9.29
N ALA A 70 -1.42 2.77 -10.13
CA ALA A 70 -2.11 3.46 -11.23
C ALA A 70 -2.38 2.56 -12.45
N GLY A 71 -1.98 1.28 -12.42
CA GLY A 71 -2.16 0.37 -13.55
C GLY A 71 -1.28 0.71 -14.76
N LEU A 72 -0.23 1.49 -14.58
CA LEU A 72 0.71 1.89 -15.64
C LEU A 72 1.86 0.89 -15.83
N SER A 73 2.01 -0.07 -14.90
CA SER A 73 3.02 -1.14 -14.96
C SER A 73 2.52 -2.33 -15.77
N ASP A 74 3.45 -3.04 -16.42
CA ASP A 74 3.17 -4.31 -17.11
C ASP A 74 2.65 -5.36 -16.11
N PRO A 75 1.46 -5.95 -16.32
CA PRO A 75 0.89 -6.94 -15.41
C PRO A 75 1.73 -8.24 -15.30
N ASN A 76 2.63 -8.50 -16.25
CA ASN A 76 3.52 -9.67 -16.22
C ASN A 76 4.84 -9.41 -15.48
N ARG A 77 5.03 -8.23 -14.90
CA ARG A 77 6.25 -7.85 -14.17
C ARG A 77 5.93 -7.51 -12.72
N PRO A 78 6.91 -7.66 -11.81
CA PRO A 78 6.76 -7.18 -10.45
C PRO A 78 6.46 -5.67 -10.40
N SER A 79 5.71 -5.24 -9.39
CA SER A 79 5.38 -3.83 -9.14
C SER A 79 6.60 -2.91 -9.03
N GLY A 80 7.73 -3.47 -8.59
CA GLY A 80 9.03 -2.82 -8.58
C GLY A 80 10.13 -3.87 -8.36
N SER A 81 11.29 -3.64 -8.96
CA SER A 81 12.50 -4.43 -8.72
C SER A 81 13.64 -3.46 -8.46
N PHE A 82 14.31 -3.63 -7.33
CA PHE A 82 15.31 -2.69 -6.83
C PHE A 82 16.56 -3.43 -6.39
N LEU A 83 17.71 -2.78 -6.60
CA LEU A 83 18.99 -3.21 -6.07
C LEU A 83 19.56 -2.07 -5.21
N PHE A 84 19.56 -2.24 -3.90
CA PHE A 84 20.10 -1.24 -2.98
C PHE A 84 21.59 -1.48 -2.73
N LEU A 85 22.43 -0.54 -3.16
CA LEU A 85 23.88 -0.59 -3.01
C LEU A 85 24.35 0.44 -1.98
N GLY A 86 25.32 0.06 -1.13
CA GLY A 86 25.93 0.96 -0.15
C GLY A 86 26.55 0.22 1.03
N PRO A 87 27.08 0.93 2.03
CA PRO A 87 27.63 0.30 3.24
C PRO A 87 26.53 -0.31 4.13
N THR A 88 26.91 -1.22 5.03
CA THR A 88 25.97 -1.80 6.01
C THR A 88 25.48 -0.73 6.99
N GLY A 89 24.29 -0.92 7.57
CA GLY A 89 23.73 -0.01 8.58
C GLY A 89 23.08 1.27 8.06
N VAL A 90 23.16 1.60 6.77
CA VAL A 90 22.59 2.85 6.21
C VAL A 90 21.07 2.85 5.99
N GLY A 91 20.36 1.80 6.41
CA GLY A 91 18.89 1.74 6.31
C GLY A 91 18.32 0.97 5.11
N LYS A 92 19.13 0.23 4.33
CA LYS A 92 18.62 -0.59 3.20
C LYS A 92 17.50 -1.56 3.60
N THR A 93 17.72 -2.32 4.67
CA THR A 93 16.72 -3.26 5.21
C THR A 93 15.59 -2.55 5.94
N GLU A 94 15.83 -1.36 6.48
CA GLU A 94 14.79 -0.60 7.15
C GLU A 94 13.78 -0.05 6.12
N LEU A 95 14.26 0.41 4.97
CA LEU A 95 13.39 0.83 3.86
C LEU A 95 12.47 -0.28 3.38
N THR A 96 12.95 -1.53 3.31
CA THR A 96 12.08 -2.66 2.92
C THR A 96 11.02 -2.98 3.97
N LYS A 97 11.35 -2.87 5.26
CA LYS A 97 10.38 -3.05 6.35
C LYS A 97 9.36 -1.91 6.40
N ALA A 98 9.80 -0.67 6.28
CA ALA A 98 8.92 0.50 6.22
C ALA A 98 7.97 0.40 5.01
N LEU A 99 8.46 -0.10 3.86
CA LEU A 99 7.63 -0.36 2.70
C LEU A 99 6.59 -1.48 2.94
N ALA A 100 6.99 -2.59 3.57
CA ALA A 100 6.07 -3.67 3.93
C ALA A 100 4.96 -3.17 4.87
N ASN A 101 5.35 -2.41 5.89
CA ASN A 101 4.42 -1.76 6.80
C ASN A 101 3.46 -0.81 6.07
N PHE A 102 3.97 0.05 5.20
CA PHE A 102 3.15 1.00 4.48
C PHE A 102 2.10 0.31 3.57
N LEU A 103 2.50 -0.77 2.88
CA LEU A 103 1.66 -1.47 1.91
C LEU A 103 0.67 -2.46 2.55
N PHE A 104 1.05 -3.07 3.67
CA PHE A 104 0.34 -4.22 4.25
C PHE A 104 0.05 -4.07 5.74
N ASP A 105 0.35 -2.90 6.32
CA ASP A 105 0.20 -2.57 7.74
C ASP A 105 0.91 -3.57 8.68
N SER A 106 1.99 -4.22 8.19
CA SER A 106 2.81 -5.18 8.93
C SER A 106 4.25 -5.25 8.43
N ASP A 107 5.21 -5.24 9.35
CA ASP A 107 6.64 -5.46 9.07
C ASP A 107 6.92 -6.92 8.68
N ASP A 108 6.08 -7.85 9.14
CA ASP A 108 6.21 -9.29 8.89
C ASP A 108 5.64 -9.69 7.52
N ALA A 109 4.98 -8.76 6.81
CA ALA A 109 4.55 -8.92 5.42
C ALA A 109 5.74 -8.80 4.44
N MET A 110 6.90 -9.34 4.82
CA MET A 110 8.14 -9.36 4.06
C MET A 110 8.73 -10.76 4.09
N ILE A 111 8.90 -11.36 2.91
CA ILE A 111 9.64 -12.62 2.77
C ILE A 111 11.12 -12.26 2.69
N ARG A 112 11.89 -12.67 3.70
CA ARG A 112 13.35 -12.49 3.73
C ARG A 112 14.05 -13.80 3.38
N ILE A 113 14.92 -13.74 2.39
CA ILE A 113 15.80 -14.84 1.99
C ILE A 113 17.23 -14.42 2.35
N ASP A 114 17.90 -15.21 3.19
CA ASP A 114 19.30 -14.97 3.50
C ASP A 114 20.19 -15.57 2.42
N MET A 115 20.72 -14.70 1.55
CA MET A 115 21.58 -15.13 0.44
C MET A 115 22.94 -15.70 0.89
N SER A 116 23.35 -15.48 2.15
CA SER A 116 24.60 -16.06 2.66
C SER A 116 24.52 -17.58 2.85
N GLU A 117 23.31 -18.13 2.97
CA GLU A 117 23.05 -19.57 3.10
C GLU A 117 23.06 -20.32 1.75
N PHE A 118 23.16 -19.60 0.62
CA PHE A 118 23.08 -20.15 -0.75
C PHE A 118 24.39 -20.00 -1.54
N MET A 119 25.51 -19.75 -0.86
CA MET A 119 26.86 -19.63 -1.45
C MET A 119 27.66 -20.92 -1.44
#